data_AF-A0A7X2TTW1-F1
#
_entry.id   AF-A0A7X2TTW1-F1
#
_cell.length_a   1.000
_cell.length_b   1.000
_cell.length_c   1.000
_cell.angle_alpha   90.00
_cell.angle_beta   90.00
_cell.angle_gamma   90.00
#
_symmetry.space_group_name_H-M   'P 1'
#
loop_
_entity.id
_entity.type
_entity.pdbx_description
1 polymer ?
#
loop_
_entity_poly.entity_id
_entity_poly.type
_entity_poly.pdbx_seq_one_letter_code
_entity_poly.pdbx_strand_id
1 'polypeptide(L)'
;MSEAKPDRRQMLELCISRSLLIAGAASISQTRLLALWQGAETQMHKPTNAEVLGPFFRKGAPDAKVLRAPGDPGLPLKVSGRVMNTRGQLVEGAKVDFWHADHNGLYDTRGYRYRTKLTPNEKSEYSVETVMPGHYSDRPAQHIHYLIAAPGHKTLITQAYFATDPFFEGNPEKNWNKRGIAANKELVLPVKLFETGPHTEVTFDIVLEKA
;
A
#
# COMPACT_ATOMS: atom_id res chain seq x y z
N MET A 1 -0.89 47.11 -9.04
CA MET A 1 -0.41 45.92 -8.31
C MET A 1 -1.07 44.71 -8.95
N SER A 2 -0.32 43.78 -9.51
CA SER A 2 -0.86 42.58 -10.17
C SER A 2 -1.30 41.59 -9.08
N GLU A 3 -2.60 41.38 -8.92
CA GLU A 3 -3.09 40.27 -8.09
C GLU A 3 -2.64 38.94 -8.69
N ALA A 4 -2.02 38.08 -7.87
CA ALA A 4 -1.59 36.76 -8.28
C ALA A 4 -2.83 35.92 -8.63
N LYS A 5 -2.76 35.18 -9.75
CA LYS A 5 -3.84 34.32 -10.21
C LYS A 5 -4.10 33.24 -9.14
N PRO A 6 -5.33 33.08 -8.65
CA PRO A 6 -5.61 32.15 -7.56
C PRO A 6 -5.28 30.72 -7.96
N ASP A 7 -4.66 29.99 -7.04
CA ASP A 7 -4.33 28.59 -7.27
C ASP A 7 -5.59 27.70 -7.25
N ARG A 8 -5.43 26.42 -7.60
CA ARG A 8 -6.56 25.47 -7.70
C ARG A 8 -7.36 25.36 -6.40
N ARG A 9 -6.72 25.49 -5.24
CA ARG A 9 -7.37 25.43 -3.92
C ARG A 9 -8.16 26.71 -3.67
N GLN A 10 -7.56 27.88 -3.93
CA GLN A 10 -8.23 29.17 -3.79
C GLN A 10 -9.45 29.30 -4.70
N MET A 11 -9.36 28.76 -5.93
CA MET A 11 -10.50 28.69 -6.85
C MET A 11 -11.64 27.80 -6.33
N LEU A 12 -11.32 26.67 -5.70
CA LEU A 12 -12.32 25.79 -5.09
C LEU A 12 -12.99 26.47 -3.88
N GLU A 13 -12.21 27.12 -3.02
CA GLU A 13 -12.71 27.89 -1.87
C GLU A 13 -13.63 29.05 -2.34
N LEU A 14 -13.26 29.74 -3.42
CA LEU A 14 -14.08 30.77 -4.07
C LEU A 14 -15.39 30.21 -4.63
N CYS A 15 -15.36 29.08 -5.34
CA CYS A 15 -16.57 28.45 -5.88
C CYS A 15 -17.53 27.96 -4.79
N ILE A 16 -16.98 27.45 -3.67
CA ILE A 16 -17.77 27.05 -2.50
C ILE A 16 -18.39 28.29 -1.83
N SER A 17 -17.61 29.35 -1.58
CA SER A 17 -18.09 30.57 -0.93
C SER A 17 -19.14 31.34 -1.74
N ARG A 18 -19.15 31.17 -3.07
CA ARG A 18 -20.06 31.86 -4.00
C ARG A 18 -21.22 30.99 -4.50
N SER A 19 -21.45 29.82 -3.89
CA SER A 19 -22.55 28.92 -4.24
C SER A 19 -22.53 28.44 -5.71
N LEU A 20 -21.35 28.29 -6.31
CA LEU A 20 -21.17 27.84 -7.70
C LEU A 20 -21.04 26.31 -7.84
N LEU A 21 -21.23 25.57 -6.75
CA LEU A 21 -21.27 24.10 -6.72
C LEU A 21 -22.65 23.65 -6.22
N ILE A 22 -23.48 23.12 -7.14
CA ILE A 22 -24.75 22.46 -6.80
C ILE A 22 -24.53 20.96 -6.96
N ALA A 23 -24.37 20.23 -5.84
CA ALA A 23 -24.43 18.78 -5.82
C ALA A 23 -25.86 18.35 -5.48
N GLY A 24 -26.45 17.50 -6.33
CA GLY A 24 -27.82 17.00 -6.16
C GLY A 24 -27.99 16.01 -5.00
N ALA A 25 -29.20 16.02 -4.45
CA ALA A 25 -29.81 15.16 -3.45
C ALA A 25 -29.30 15.26 -2.00
N ALA A 26 -30.20 15.76 -1.13
CA ALA A 26 -30.09 16.13 0.29
C ALA A 26 -29.38 17.48 0.56
N SER A 27 -30.16 18.47 1.02
CA SER A 27 -29.73 19.83 1.38
C SER A 27 -28.79 19.82 2.59
N ILE A 28 -27.54 19.44 2.40
CA ILE A 28 -26.49 19.64 3.38
C ILE A 28 -26.19 21.15 3.43
N SER A 29 -26.39 21.77 4.59
CA SER A 29 -26.01 23.18 4.81
C SER A 29 -24.53 23.39 4.46
N GLN A 30 -24.18 24.54 3.89
CA GLN A 30 -22.80 24.92 3.57
C GLN A 30 -21.86 24.80 4.79
N THR A 31 -22.35 25.12 5.99
CA THR A 31 -21.60 24.95 7.24
C THR A 31 -21.33 23.49 7.58
N ARG A 32 -22.28 22.58 7.29
CA ARG A 32 -22.05 21.13 7.45
C ARG A 32 -21.10 20.59 6.39
N LEU A 33 -21.20 21.06 5.14
CA LEU A 33 -20.27 20.65 4.09
C LEU A 33 -18.83 21.10 4.43
N LEU A 34 -18.67 22.34 4.90
CA LEU A 34 -17.38 22.87 5.34
C LEU A 34 -16.86 22.12 6.57
N ALA A 35 -17.71 21.83 7.56
CA ALA A 35 -17.32 21.06 8.74
C ALA A 35 -16.94 19.61 8.41
N LEU A 36 -17.63 18.97 7.46
CA LEU A 36 -17.29 17.63 6.97
C LEU A 36 -15.96 17.66 6.19
N TRP A 37 -15.75 18.70 5.38
CA TRP A 37 -14.50 18.89 4.66
C TRP A 37 -13.32 19.18 5.60
N GLN A 38 -13.49 20.08 6.57
CA GLN A 38 -12.49 20.34 7.62
C GLN A 38 -12.27 19.11 8.52
N GLY A 39 -13.32 18.37 8.85
CA GLY A 39 -13.24 17.10 9.58
C GLY A 39 -12.42 16.04 8.82
N ALA A 40 -12.66 15.92 7.52
CA ALA A 40 -11.88 15.05 6.65
C ALA A 40 -10.42 15.53 6.49
N GLU A 41 -10.19 16.85 6.39
CA GLU A 41 -8.84 17.42 6.33
C GLU A 41 -8.06 17.28 7.64
N THR A 42 -8.76 17.26 8.78
CA THR A 42 -8.14 17.12 10.11
C THR A 42 -7.89 15.67 10.50
N GLN A 43 -8.54 14.70 9.84
CA GLN A 43 -8.27 13.28 10.03
C GLN A 43 -6.96 12.88 9.31
N MET A 44 -5.87 13.01 10.04
CA MET A 44 -4.55 12.60 9.56
C MET A 44 -4.34 11.09 9.75
N HIS A 45 -4.05 10.41 8.65
CA HIS A 45 -3.57 9.03 8.66
C HIS A 45 -2.10 8.99 9.11
N LYS A 46 -1.76 7.98 9.91
CA LYS A 46 -0.36 7.70 10.25
C LYS A 46 0.37 7.21 8.99
N PRO A 47 1.58 7.70 8.68
CA PRO A 47 2.41 7.11 7.64
C PRO A 47 2.65 5.63 7.90
N THR A 48 2.68 4.82 6.84
CA THR A 48 3.04 3.41 6.96
C THR A 48 4.47 3.31 7.51
N ASN A 49 4.67 2.44 8.50
CA ASN A 49 5.98 2.26 9.12
C ASN A 49 7.03 1.79 8.11
N ALA A 50 8.22 2.38 8.18
CA ALA A 50 9.35 1.96 7.39
C ALA A 50 9.97 0.67 7.94
N GLU A 51 10.53 -0.13 7.03
CA GLU A 51 11.26 -1.37 7.32
C GLU A 51 12.59 -1.37 6.58
N VAL A 52 13.46 -2.32 6.92
CA VAL A 52 14.73 -2.50 6.22
C VAL A 52 14.51 -2.91 4.75
N LEU A 53 15.37 -2.43 3.86
CA LEU A 53 15.37 -2.82 2.43
C LEU A 53 15.70 -4.31 2.24
N GLY A 54 16.54 -4.85 3.10
CA GLY A 54 17.10 -6.19 2.93
C GLY A 54 18.10 -6.28 1.75
N PRO A 55 18.77 -7.42 1.60
CA PRO A 55 19.90 -7.55 0.66
C PRO A 55 19.48 -7.87 -0.78
N PHE A 56 18.21 -8.21 -1.00
CA PHE A 56 17.75 -8.77 -2.27
C PHE A 56 16.99 -7.78 -3.15
N PHE A 57 16.98 -6.48 -2.85
CA PHE A 57 16.35 -5.51 -3.75
C PHE A 57 17.08 -5.44 -5.10
N ARG A 58 16.32 -5.41 -6.20
CA ARG A 58 16.85 -5.25 -7.57
C ARG A 58 16.04 -4.21 -8.33
N LYS A 59 16.73 -3.20 -8.86
CA LYS A 59 16.14 -2.19 -9.75
C LYS A 59 15.81 -2.82 -11.10
N GLY A 60 14.80 -2.26 -11.79
CA GLY A 60 14.47 -2.63 -13.16
C GLY A 60 13.53 -3.82 -13.31
N ALA A 61 12.83 -4.20 -12.23
CA ALA A 61 11.76 -5.18 -12.34
C ALA A 61 10.70 -4.73 -13.37
N PRO A 62 10.18 -5.65 -14.19
CA PRO A 62 9.17 -5.31 -15.19
C PRO A 62 7.85 -4.91 -14.52
N ASP A 63 7.01 -4.16 -15.24
CA ASP A 63 5.62 -3.94 -14.83
C ASP A 63 4.80 -5.18 -15.19
N ALA A 64 4.61 -6.06 -14.20
CA ALA A 64 3.85 -7.29 -14.32
C ALA A 64 2.86 -7.43 -13.16
N LYS A 65 1.59 -7.70 -13.49
CA LYS A 65 0.51 -7.89 -12.52
C LYS A 65 0.29 -9.35 -12.14
N VAL A 66 0.88 -10.28 -12.88
CA VAL A 66 0.82 -11.72 -12.59
C VAL A 66 2.26 -12.23 -12.57
N LEU A 67 2.73 -12.60 -11.39
CA LEU A 67 4.10 -13.07 -11.15
C LEU A 67 4.19 -14.59 -11.06
N ARG A 68 3.07 -15.25 -10.73
CA ARG A 68 2.99 -16.71 -10.75
C ARG A 68 2.74 -17.21 -12.16
N ALA A 69 3.56 -18.14 -12.64
CA ALA A 69 3.29 -18.88 -13.86
C ALA A 69 2.30 -20.03 -13.59
N PRO A 70 1.55 -20.52 -14.60
CA PRO A 70 0.75 -21.73 -14.46
C PRO A 70 1.61 -22.90 -13.94
N GLY A 71 1.16 -23.56 -12.87
CA GLY A 71 1.88 -24.67 -12.24
C GLY A 71 2.97 -24.25 -11.25
N ASP A 72 3.16 -22.95 -11.00
CA ASP A 72 4.07 -22.50 -9.94
C ASP A 72 3.66 -23.09 -8.59
N PRO A 73 4.61 -23.71 -7.85
CA PRO A 73 4.37 -24.18 -6.50
C PRO A 73 4.16 -23.03 -5.52
N GLY A 74 3.36 -23.27 -4.48
CA GLY A 74 3.00 -22.30 -3.46
C GLY A 74 1.50 -21.96 -3.48
N LEU A 75 0.99 -21.48 -2.35
CA LEU A 75 -0.41 -21.07 -2.23
C LEU A 75 -0.63 -19.79 -3.04
N PRO A 76 -1.57 -19.76 -4.01
CA PRO A 76 -1.86 -18.54 -4.77
C PRO A 76 -2.26 -17.39 -3.84
N LEU A 77 -1.65 -16.23 -4.08
CA LEU A 77 -1.85 -15.01 -3.30
C LEU A 77 -2.14 -13.84 -4.24
N LYS A 78 -3.21 -13.11 -4.00
CA LYS A 78 -3.42 -11.79 -4.59
C LYS A 78 -3.19 -10.73 -3.54
N VAL A 79 -2.31 -9.79 -3.87
CA VAL A 79 -1.98 -8.64 -3.02
C VAL A 79 -2.53 -7.41 -3.70
N SER A 80 -3.30 -6.61 -2.97
CA SER A 80 -3.84 -5.35 -3.49
C SER A 80 -3.80 -4.24 -2.44
N GLY A 81 -4.00 -3.00 -2.86
CA GLY A 81 -4.08 -1.87 -1.95
C GLY A 81 -4.09 -0.54 -2.68
N ARG A 82 -4.10 0.55 -1.91
CA ARG A 82 -4.02 1.92 -2.41
C ARG A 82 -2.77 2.63 -1.89
N VAL A 83 -2.28 3.58 -2.67
CA VAL A 83 -1.26 4.55 -2.23
C VAL A 83 -1.93 5.89 -1.98
N MET A 84 -1.90 6.34 -0.73
CA MET A 84 -2.46 7.62 -0.29
C MET A 84 -1.44 8.40 0.54
N ASN A 85 -1.70 9.67 0.82
CA ASN A 85 -0.90 10.47 1.74
C ASN A 85 -1.54 10.54 3.13
N THR A 86 -0.87 11.18 4.08
CA THR A 86 -1.36 11.34 5.45
C THR A 86 -2.67 12.11 5.58
N ARG A 87 -3.19 12.77 4.52
CA ARG A 87 -4.52 13.39 4.51
C ARG A 87 -5.58 12.51 3.83
N GLY A 88 -5.27 11.23 3.57
CA GLY A 88 -6.16 10.30 2.88
C GLY A 88 -6.34 10.61 1.38
N GLN A 89 -5.54 11.52 0.82
CA GLN A 89 -5.61 11.88 -0.59
C GLN A 89 -4.81 10.89 -1.42
N LEU A 90 -5.32 10.56 -2.61
CA LEU A 90 -4.63 9.74 -3.60
C LEU A 90 -3.26 10.35 -3.97
N VAL A 91 -2.25 9.49 -4.19
CA VAL A 91 -0.90 9.92 -4.58
C VAL A 91 -0.67 9.57 -6.05
N GLU A 92 -0.86 10.56 -6.91
CA GLU A 92 -0.61 10.43 -8.34
C GLU A 92 0.88 10.19 -8.64
N GLY A 93 1.14 9.39 -9.67
CA GLY A 93 2.50 9.13 -10.14
C GLY A 93 3.34 8.23 -9.22
N ALA A 94 2.73 7.62 -8.19
CA ALA A 94 3.40 6.64 -7.36
C ALA A 94 3.95 5.46 -8.19
N LYS A 95 5.07 4.91 -7.75
CA LYS A 95 5.65 3.66 -8.24
C LYS A 95 5.84 2.73 -7.07
N VAL A 96 5.40 1.47 -7.22
CA VAL A 96 5.48 0.43 -6.19
C VAL A 96 6.39 -0.68 -6.71
N ASP A 97 7.64 -0.69 -6.27
CA ASP A 97 8.54 -1.82 -6.41
C ASP A 97 8.15 -2.87 -5.35
N PHE A 98 7.94 -4.11 -5.78
CA PHE A 98 7.44 -5.22 -4.97
C PHE A 98 8.32 -6.45 -5.20
N TRP A 99 8.77 -7.11 -4.14
CA TRP A 99 9.54 -8.35 -4.27
C TRP A 99 9.42 -9.26 -3.05
N HIS A 100 9.53 -10.56 -3.27
CA HIS A 100 9.58 -11.57 -2.21
C HIS A 100 10.31 -12.85 -2.67
N ALA A 101 10.51 -13.76 -1.73
CA ALA A 101 11.03 -15.10 -1.99
C ALA A 101 9.96 -16.03 -2.59
N ASP A 102 10.37 -17.15 -3.17
CA ASP A 102 9.44 -18.23 -3.52
C ASP A 102 8.84 -18.91 -2.26
N HIS A 103 7.98 -19.92 -2.47
CA HIS A 103 7.34 -20.70 -1.40
C HIS A 103 8.32 -21.46 -0.48
N ASN A 104 9.59 -21.64 -0.87
CA ASN A 104 10.65 -22.24 -0.05
C ASN A 104 11.53 -21.18 0.65
N GLY A 105 11.22 -19.89 0.49
CA GLY A 105 12.02 -18.82 1.08
C GLY A 105 13.27 -18.46 0.28
N LEU A 106 13.36 -18.89 -0.99
CA LEU A 106 14.49 -18.58 -1.87
C LEU A 106 14.20 -17.37 -2.76
N TYR A 107 15.08 -16.37 -2.74
CA TYR A 107 15.01 -15.22 -3.63
C TYR A 107 15.65 -15.51 -4.98
N ASP A 108 15.00 -15.08 -6.06
CA ASP A 108 15.66 -14.99 -7.37
C ASP A 108 16.71 -13.86 -7.34
N THR A 109 17.97 -14.25 -7.46
CA THR A 109 19.14 -13.36 -7.45
C THR A 109 19.67 -13.03 -8.85
N ARG A 110 19.15 -13.67 -9.90
CA ARG A 110 19.63 -13.52 -11.29
C ARG A 110 18.60 -12.90 -12.22
N GLY A 111 17.33 -13.21 -12.05
CA GLY A 111 16.20 -12.66 -12.79
C GLY A 111 15.26 -11.78 -11.96
N TYR A 112 14.02 -11.69 -12.42
CA TYR A 112 12.94 -10.91 -11.80
C TYR A 112 11.75 -11.77 -11.35
N ARG A 113 11.95 -13.07 -11.11
CA ARG A 113 10.86 -13.92 -10.62
C ARG A 113 10.38 -13.40 -9.26
N TYR A 114 9.06 -13.26 -9.12
CA TYR A 114 8.40 -12.65 -7.97
C TYR A 114 8.83 -11.20 -7.68
N ARG A 115 9.11 -10.42 -8.74
CA ARG A 115 9.42 -8.99 -8.66
C ARG A 115 8.60 -8.22 -9.68
N THR A 116 8.08 -7.07 -9.28
CA THR A 116 7.40 -6.15 -10.20
C THR A 116 7.63 -4.71 -9.80
N LYS A 117 7.55 -3.81 -10.77
CA LYS A 117 7.43 -2.37 -10.52
C LYS A 117 6.12 -1.87 -11.11
N LEU A 118 5.13 -1.68 -10.24
CA LEU A 118 3.79 -1.30 -10.63
C LEU A 118 3.63 0.22 -10.66
N THR A 119 2.80 0.68 -11.60
CA THR A 119 2.17 2.00 -11.54
C THR A 119 0.74 1.83 -11.06
N PRO A 120 0.36 2.33 -9.87
CA PRO A 120 -1.04 2.34 -9.44
C PRO A 120 -1.93 3.06 -10.46
N ASN A 121 -3.19 2.64 -10.55
CA ASN A 121 -4.16 3.20 -11.49
C ASN A 121 -4.58 4.65 -11.12
N GLU A 122 -5.53 5.22 -11.86
CA GLU A 122 -6.08 6.57 -11.60
C GLU A 122 -6.74 6.74 -10.23
N LYS A 123 -7.09 5.64 -9.55
CA LYS A 123 -7.59 5.60 -8.17
C LYS A 123 -6.47 5.32 -7.16
N SER A 124 -5.21 5.38 -7.59
CA SER A 124 -4.00 4.98 -6.85
C SER A 124 -4.05 3.55 -6.31
N GLU A 125 -4.76 2.65 -6.98
CA GLU A 125 -4.85 1.23 -6.62
C GLU A 125 -3.79 0.41 -7.35
N TYR A 126 -3.19 -0.55 -6.64
CA TYR A 126 -2.29 -1.55 -7.20
C TYR A 126 -2.80 -2.96 -6.87
N SER A 127 -2.45 -3.92 -7.73
CA SER A 127 -2.78 -5.33 -7.51
C SER A 127 -1.75 -6.21 -8.22
N VAL A 128 -1.36 -7.30 -7.57
CA VAL A 128 -0.48 -8.33 -8.11
C VAL A 128 -0.93 -9.72 -7.69
N GLU A 129 -0.95 -10.66 -8.63
CA GLU A 129 -1.14 -12.08 -8.37
C GLU A 129 0.22 -12.78 -8.30
N THR A 130 0.45 -13.50 -7.22
CA THR A 130 1.72 -14.18 -6.89
C THR A 130 1.43 -15.44 -6.06
N VAL A 131 2.42 -15.91 -5.31
CA VAL A 131 2.30 -17.00 -4.33
C VAL A 131 2.70 -16.50 -2.94
N MET A 132 2.16 -17.12 -1.88
CA MET A 132 2.65 -16.91 -0.51
C MET A 132 4.15 -17.24 -0.43
N PRO A 133 5.00 -16.34 0.10
CA PRO A 133 6.41 -16.62 0.25
C PRO A 133 6.66 -17.63 1.37
N GLY A 134 7.75 -18.39 1.28
CA GLY A 134 8.25 -19.22 2.37
C GLY A 134 9.07 -18.42 3.39
N HIS A 135 9.55 -19.11 4.43
CA HIS A 135 10.47 -18.52 5.41
C HIS A 135 11.86 -18.40 4.82
N TYR A 136 12.38 -17.18 4.69
CA TYR A 136 13.80 -16.96 4.43
C TYR A 136 14.59 -17.26 5.70
N SER A 137 15.68 -18.02 5.60
CA SER A 137 16.39 -18.71 6.69
C SER A 137 16.73 -17.86 7.94
N ASP A 138 16.91 -16.54 7.79
CA ASP A 138 17.24 -15.63 8.90
C ASP A 138 16.04 -14.81 9.42
N ARG A 139 14.84 -15.02 8.87
CA ARG A 139 13.64 -14.24 9.18
C ARG A 139 12.55 -15.18 9.70
N PRO A 140 12.03 -14.92 10.92
CA PRO A 140 11.10 -15.82 11.58
C PRO A 140 9.69 -15.86 10.99
N ALA A 141 9.38 -14.98 10.03
CA ALA A 141 8.07 -14.86 9.42
C ALA A 141 8.15 -14.60 7.91
N GLN A 142 7.17 -15.09 7.19
CA GLN A 142 6.89 -14.79 5.78
C GLN A 142 6.69 -13.29 5.60
N HIS A 143 7.26 -12.74 4.53
CA HIS A 143 7.15 -11.31 4.24
C HIS A 143 7.26 -11.00 2.76
N ILE A 144 6.65 -9.87 2.38
CA ILE A 144 6.81 -9.23 1.09
C ILE A 144 7.42 -7.85 1.31
N HIS A 145 8.39 -7.49 0.48
CA HIS A 145 9.00 -6.17 0.52
C HIS A 145 8.36 -5.20 -0.47
N TYR A 146 8.37 -3.93 -0.08
CA TYR A 146 7.92 -2.81 -0.88
C TYR A 146 8.93 -1.66 -0.86
N LEU A 147 9.07 -0.99 -1.99
CA LEU A 147 9.68 0.32 -2.12
C LEU A 147 8.74 1.20 -2.92
N ILE A 148 8.30 2.30 -2.31
CA ILE A 148 7.33 3.21 -2.89
C ILE A 148 7.97 4.59 -3.05
N ALA A 149 7.92 5.10 -4.26
CA ALA A 149 8.37 6.45 -4.58
C ALA A 149 7.26 7.20 -5.30
N ALA A 150 7.07 8.48 -4.95
CA ALA A 150 6.11 9.35 -5.63
C ALA A 150 6.62 10.80 -5.62
N PRO A 151 6.28 11.61 -6.64
CA PRO A 151 6.62 13.04 -6.64
C PRO A 151 6.13 13.75 -5.38
N GLY A 152 7.00 14.56 -4.75
CA GLY A 152 6.67 15.34 -3.55
C GLY A 152 6.48 14.54 -2.26
N HIS A 153 6.85 13.26 -2.24
CA HIS A 153 6.74 12.39 -1.07
C HIS A 153 8.08 11.74 -0.73
N LYS A 154 8.28 11.43 0.55
CA LYS A 154 9.45 10.65 0.99
C LYS A 154 9.35 9.24 0.40
N THR A 155 10.47 8.70 -0.05
CA THR A 155 10.53 7.30 -0.46
C THR A 155 10.30 6.41 0.76
N LEU A 156 9.35 5.50 0.67
CA LEU A 156 9.05 4.53 1.72
C LEU A 156 9.59 3.17 1.33
N ILE A 157 10.39 2.57 2.21
CA ILE A 157 10.73 1.15 2.17
C ILE A 157 9.98 0.50 3.32
N THR A 158 9.20 -0.53 3.04
CA THR A 158 8.39 -1.22 4.05
C THR A 158 8.27 -2.70 3.74
N GLN A 159 7.66 -3.48 4.64
CA GLN A 159 7.40 -4.89 4.46
C GLN A 159 5.98 -5.21 4.96
N ALA A 160 5.33 -6.17 4.32
CA ALA A 160 4.10 -6.77 4.79
C ALA A 160 4.38 -8.19 5.30
N TYR A 161 3.81 -8.53 6.45
CA TYR A 161 3.83 -9.84 7.08
C TYR A 161 2.41 -10.42 7.07
N PHE A 162 2.26 -11.71 7.37
CA PHE A 162 0.98 -12.40 7.23
C PHE A 162 0.55 -13.05 8.53
N ALA A 163 -0.63 -12.72 9.04
CA ALA A 163 -1.13 -13.28 10.30
C ALA A 163 -1.28 -14.81 10.30
N THR A 164 -1.41 -15.43 9.12
CA THR A 164 -1.44 -16.89 8.95
C THR A 164 -0.10 -17.56 9.18
N ASP A 165 1.00 -16.80 9.28
CA ASP A 165 2.29 -17.35 9.66
C ASP A 165 2.23 -17.89 11.09
N PRO A 166 2.72 -19.12 11.35
CA PRO A 166 2.75 -19.68 12.71
C PRO A 166 3.41 -18.77 13.74
N PHE A 167 4.35 -17.91 13.34
CA PHE A 167 4.98 -16.94 14.22
C PHE A 167 3.98 -15.98 14.88
N PHE A 168 2.90 -15.60 14.19
CA PHE A 168 1.86 -14.70 14.72
C PHE A 168 0.63 -15.46 15.28
N GLU A 169 0.65 -16.79 15.29
CA GLU A 169 -0.42 -17.63 15.86
C GLU A 169 -1.82 -17.31 15.30
N GLY A 170 -1.93 -16.93 14.03
CA GLY A 170 -3.21 -16.57 13.40
C GLY A 170 -3.75 -15.19 13.79
N ASN A 171 -2.99 -14.35 14.50
CA ASN A 171 -3.46 -13.08 15.03
C ASN A 171 -2.46 -11.94 14.78
N PRO A 172 -2.83 -10.89 14.02
CA PRO A 172 -1.97 -9.71 13.78
C PRO A 172 -1.42 -9.03 15.05
N GLU A 173 -2.13 -9.13 16.16
CA GLU A 173 -1.78 -8.50 17.44
C GLU A 173 -0.73 -9.30 18.23
N LYS A 174 -0.49 -10.56 17.88
CA LYS A 174 0.45 -11.43 18.60
C LYS A 174 1.82 -11.39 17.97
N ASN A 175 2.86 -11.38 18.80
CA ASN A 175 4.25 -11.59 18.43
C ASN A 175 4.87 -10.61 17.42
N TRP A 176 4.13 -9.61 16.89
CA TRP A 176 4.62 -8.64 15.91
C TRP A 176 5.89 -7.88 16.33
N ASN A 177 6.07 -7.64 17.63
CA ASN A 177 7.25 -6.97 18.19
C ASN A 177 8.33 -7.95 18.69
N LYS A 178 8.07 -9.26 18.70
CA LYS A 178 9.07 -10.24 19.14
C LYS A 178 10.22 -10.28 18.14
N ARG A 179 11.45 -10.31 18.66
CA ARG A 179 12.69 -10.31 17.86
C ARG A 179 12.81 -9.10 16.92
N GLY A 180 12.05 -8.04 17.17
CA GLY A 180 12.03 -6.84 16.31
C GLY A 180 11.60 -7.14 14.87
N ILE A 181 10.70 -8.13 14.66
CA ILE A 181 10.34 -8.55 13.30
C ILE A 181 9.61 -7.46 12.52
N ALA A 182 8.66 -6.75 13.16
CA ALA A 182 7.93 -5.66 12.54
C ALA A 182 7.99 -4.41 13.42
N ALA A 183 8.11 -3.25 12.79
CA ALA A 183 8.08 -1.96 13.46
C ALA A 183 6.70 -1.63 14.07
N ASN A 184 5.63 -2.21 13.52
CA ASN A 184 4.25 -2.01 13.96
C ASN A 184 3.39 -3.22 13.57
N LYS A 185 2.42 -3.57 14.42
CA LYS A 185 1.41 -4.59 14.16
C LYS A 185 0.60 -4.37 12.88
N GLU A 186 0.43 -3.13 12.44
CA GLU A 186 -0.30 -2.80 11.19
C GLU A 186 0.38 -3.37 9.94
N LEU A 187 1.66 -3.76 10.03
CA LEU A 187 2.37 -4.47 8.97
C LEU A 187 2.07 -5.97 8.95
N VAL A 188 1.38 -6.53 9.96
CA VAL A 188 0.93 -7.92 9.99
C VAL A 188 -0.49 -8.00 9.44
N LEU A 189 -0.62 -8.45 8.20
CA LEU A 189 -1.87 -8.39 7.46
C LEU A 189 -2.76 -9.60 7.75
N PRO A 190 -4.07 -9.40 7.93
CA PRO A 190 -5.03 -10.50 7.89
C PRO A 190 -5.08 -11.10 6.46
N VAL A 191 -5.16 -12.42 6.38
CA VAL A 191 -5.25 -13.15 5.10
C VAL A 191 -6.66 -13.70 4.93
N LYS A 192 -7.28 -13.37 3.79
CA LYS A 192 -8.58 -13.95 3.40
C LYS A 192 -8.34 -15.25 2.65
N LEU A 193 -9.01 -16.31 3.06
CA LEU A 193 -8.94 -17.64 2.46
C LEU A 193 -10.23 -17.91 1.68
N PHE A 194 -10.09 -18.45 0.46
CA PHE A 194 -11.22 -18.79 -0.41
C PHE A 194 -11.15 -20.27 -0.80
N GLU A 195 -12.29 -20.97 -0.69
CA GLU A 195 -12.38 -22.40 -1.01
C GLU A 195 -12.56 -22.67 -2.50
N THR A 196 -13.23 -21.78 -3.23
CA THR A 196 -13.43 -21.90 -4.69
C THR A 196 -12.17 -21.49 -5.44
N GLY A 197 -11.40 -22.50 -5.85
CA GLY A 197 -10.08 -22.32 -6.47
C GLY A 197 -9.09 -21.81 -5.43
N PRO A 198 -8.50 -22.68 -4.59
CA PRO A 198 -7.86 -22.29 -3.32
C PRO A 198 -6.86 -21.16 -3.55
N HIS A 199 -7.24 -19.97 -3.10
CA HIS A 199 -6.42 -18.78 -3.19
C HIS A 199 -6.59 -17.92 -1.95
N THR A 200 -5.61 -17.05 -1.75
CA THR A 200 -5.56 -16.10 -0.66
C THR A 200 -5.57 -14.68 -1.20
N GLU A 201 -6.16 -13.77 -0.43
CA GLU A 201 -6.06 -12.34 -0.69
C GLU A 201 -5.60 -11.59 0.55
N VAL A 202 -4.75 -10.59 0.33
CA VAL A 202 -4.40 -9.58 1.34
C VAL A 202 -4.59 -8.18 0.77
N THR A 203 -4.91 -7.24 1.65
CA THR A 203 -4.98 -5.81 1.31
C THR A 203 -3.96 -5.05 2.15
N PHE A 204 -3.13 -4.24 1.50
CA PHE A 204 -2.14 -3.39 2.15
C PHE A 204 -2.20 -1.96 1.61
N ASP A 205 -2.94 -1.10 2.31
CA ASP A 205 -2.96 0.32 1.98
C ASP A 205 -1.69 1.01 2.51
N ILE A 206 -1.08 1.82 1.66
CA ILE A 206 0.20 2.48 1.90
C ILE A 206 -0.04 3.97 2.04
N VAL A 207 0.41 4.53 3.16
CA VAL A 207 0.31 5.95 3.49
C VAL A 207 1.70 6.58 3.42
N LEU A 208 1.91 7.45 2.43
CA LEU A 208 3.16 8.18 2.23
C LEU A 208 3.18 9.52 3.00
N GLU A 209 4.34 9.83 3.56
CA GLU A 209 4.64 11.14 4.10
C GLU A 209 5.10 12.09 2.98
N LYS A 210 4.72 13.37 3.05
CA LYS A 210 5.26 14.39 2.15
C LYS A 210 6.75 14.62 2.43
N ALA A 211 7.50 14.97 1.38
CA ALA A 211 8.91 15.34 1.46
C ALA A 211 9.11 16.70 2.14
#